data_AF-A0A951VTJ2-F1
#
_entry.id   AF-A0A951VTJ2-F1
#
_cell.length_a   1.000
_cell.length_b   1.000
_cell.length_c   1.000
_cell.angle_alpha   90.00
_cell.angle_beta   90.00
_cell.angle_gamma   90.00
#
_symmetry.space_group_name_H-M   'P 1'
#
loop_
_entity.id
_entity.type
_entity.pdbx_description
1 polymer ?
#
loop_
_entity_poly.entity_id
_entity_poly.type
_entity_poly.pdbx_seq_one_letter_code
_entity_poly.pdbx_strand_id
1 'polypeptide(L)'
;MLKLDWGLRALAGAGLLLWGSLAAGGAAAQDAEAVLKARCAECHERLPDGGLNRITNMRKTPEGWHMTIVRMDIMHGVKTSPEEQRALVKFLADRQGLAPEETASYRYILERTPNIVEDIPADGDVGTLCARCHSFARIALQRREANEWLKLAHFHLGQWPTAEYQAMSRDRRWWEIVSTETPKQLGQMFPLKTKAWGDWLKQPKAPLDGTWRVAGHRPGVGSYGGTMVVKKTGQDTYAVSYDLMTADGKPLKGAGESIVYTGYEWRGTAKLGNEEVSEVFAVSKDGKSMRGRWFLDVSEIGGTMTAVRDGSTAVLGMSRPYVKAGETARVTVWGAGLGPSIDLGRGVTAQVVAKGADHVVVDVKAAPDAAPGLRDVTSGQAKGKGIFAVYRSVDTVRVEPAFAIARVGGNGGKTPKIPAQFEAVGYINGPDGKPGTDDDVRIGPMPASWSFDNNGEVAQQMEDAKFAGAMEANGLFMPAGAGPNPQRAYGTNNVGDLLIKAAVKDGGATVEGEGRLIVTVQRWNDPPIR
;
A
#
# COMPACT_ATOMS: atom_id res chain seq x y z
N MET A 1 9.29 25.01 52.16
CA MET A 1 7.83 25.32 52.08
C MET A 1 7.62 25.98 50.72
N LEU A 2 6.92 25.46 49.71
CA LEU A 2 6.05 24.30 49.54
C LEU A 2 6.54 23.49 48.31
N LYS A 3 6.52 22.16 48.42
CA LYS A 3 6.54 21.22 47.29
C LYS A 3 5.13 21.14 46.71
N LEU A 4 4.96 21.05 45.39
CA LEU A 4 3.72 20.55 44.79
C LEU A 4 4.06 19.51 43.72
N ASP A 5 3.85 18.25 44.11
CA ASP A 5 3.82 17.06 43.26
C ASP A 5 2.75 17.21 42.16
N TRP A 6 3.09 16.84 40.93
CA TRP A 6 2.11 16.48 39.91
C TRP A 6 2.25 15.00 39.61
N GLY A 7 1.47 14.22 40.34
CA GLY A 7 1.38 12.77 40.22
C GLY A 7 0.80 12.34 38.88
N LEU A 8 1.50 11.38 38.26
CA LEU A 8 0.98 10.47 37.26
C LEU A 8 -0.32 9.83 37.77
N ARG A 9 -1.45 10.10 37.11
CA ARG A 9 -2.65 9.27 37.22
C ARG A 9 -2.74 8.38 35.99
N ALA A 10 -2.32 7.13 36.16
CA ALA A 10 -2.74 6.03 35.31
C ALA A 10 -4.25 5.83 35.49
N LEU A 11 -5.02 6.04 34.43
CA LEU A 11 -6.41 5.59 34.36
C LEU A 11 -6.45 4.29 33.56
N ALA A 12 -6.43 3.19 34.30
CA ALA A 12 -6.98 1.92 33.84
C ALA A 12 -8.49 2.11 33.65
N GLY A 13 -8.93 2.24 32.40
CA GLY A 13 -10.33 2.26 32.02
C GLY A 13 -10.73 0.89 31.49
N ALA A 14 -11.62 0.21 32.22
CA ALA A 14 -12.12 -1.12 31.95
C ALA A 14 -12.80 -1.21 30.57
N GLY A 15 -12.52 -2.31 29.87
CA GLY A 15 -13.15 -2.67 28.61
C GLY A 15 -14.65 -2.92 28.78
N LEU A 16 -15.45 -2.15 28.06
CA LEU A 16 -16.82 -2.49 27.69
C LEU A 16 -16.82 -2.77 26.20
N LEU A 17 -16.77 -4.06 25.86
CA LEU A 17 -17.06 -4.60 24.54
C LEU A 17 -18.54 -4.35 24.23
N LEU A 18 -18.84 -3.25 23.56
CA LEU A 18 -20.14 -3.05 22.92
C LEU A 18 -20.10 -3.78 21.57
N TRP A 19 -20.62 -5.00 21.56
CA TRP A 19 -21.01 -5.71 20.34
C TRP A 19 -22.17 -4.96 19.68
N GLY A 20 -21.83 -4.09 18.72
CA GLY A 20 -22.80 -3.53 17.78
C GLY A 20 -23.08 -4.53 16.67
N SER A 21 -24.21 -5.23 16.77
CA SER A 21 -24.74 -6.12 15.73
C SER A 21 -25.17 -5.34 14.49
N LEU A 22 -24.31 -5.30 13.47
CA LEU A 22 -24.66 -4.80 12.13
C LEU A 22 -25.39 -5.88 11.32
N ALA A 23 -26.68 -6.06 11.61
CA ALA A 23 -27.59 -6.84 10.76
C ALA A 23 -28.55 -5.89 10.01
N ALA A 24 -28.13 -5.33 8.87
CA ALA A 24 -29.00 -4.48 8.05
C ALA A 24 -28.53 -4.33 6.58
N GLY A 25 -28.56 -5.40 5.77
CA GLY A 25 -28.18 -5.31 4.35
C GLY A 25 -29.23 -4.61 3.46
N GLY A 26 -30.52 -4.93 3.65
CA GLY A 26 -31.60 -4.37 2.82
C GLY A 26 -32.09 -2.99 3.27
N ALA A 27 -32.11 -2.73 4.58
CA ALA A 27 -32.53 -1.44 5.13
C ALA A 27 -31.49 -0.34 4.88
N ALA A 28 -30.19 -0.65 4.93
CA ALA A 28 -29.12 0.33 4.75
C ALA A 28 -29.04 0.92 3.33
N ALA A 29 -29.43 0.17 2.29
CA ALA A 29 -29.41 0.66 0.90
C ALA A 29 -30.60 1.60 0.59
N GLN A 30 -31.80 1.31 1.12
CA GLN A 30 -32.95 2.21 1.04
C GLN A 30 -32.71 3.47 1.88
N ASP A 31 -32.03 3.33 3.01
CA ASP A 31 -31.60 4.44 3.86
C ASP A 31 -30.56 5.32 3.14
N ALA A 32 -29.55 4.75 2.48
CA ALA A 32 -28.55 5.53 1.75
C ALA A 32 -29.10 6.32 0.56
N GLU A 33 -30.05 5.76 -0.20
CA GLU A 33 -30.70 6.51 -1.30
C GLU A 33 -31.58 7.65 -0.76
N ALA A 34 -32.28 7.42 0.36
CA ALA A 34 -33.05 8.45 1.04
C ALA A 34 -32.13 9.56 1.56
N VAL A 35 -31.02 9.21 2.20
CA VAL A 35 -29.98 10.16 2.65
C VAL A 35 -29.41 10.93 1.47
N LEU A 36 -29.10 10.28 0.35
CA LEU A 36 -28.59 10.95 -0.86
C LEU A 36 -29.59 12.01 -1.35
N LYS A 37 -30.88 11.66 -1.44
CA LYS A 37 -31.92 12.60 -1.86
C LYS A 37 -32.11 13.72 -0.83
N ALA A 38 -32.12 13.40 0.46
CA ALA A 38 -32.33 14.37 1.54
C ALA A 38 -31.17 15.37 1.69
N ARG A 39 -29.92 14.92 1.51
CA ARG A 39 -28.72 15.74 1.74
C ARG A 39 -28.18 16.39 0.47
N CYS A 40 -28.42 15.81 -0.71
CA CYS A 40 -27.76 16.26 -1.93
C CYS A 40 -28.71 16.94 -2.92
N ALA A 41 -30.02 16.66 -2.90
CA ALA A 41 -30.94 17.15 -3.94
C ALA A 41 -31.29 18.64 -3.81
N GLU A 42 -30.91 19.33 -2.73
CA GLU A 42 -31.04 20.78 -2.59
C GLU A 42 -30.09 21.53 -3.54
N CYS A 43 -28.91 20.96 -3.81
CA CYS A 43 -27.89 21.57 -4.67
C CYS A 43 -27.73 20.82 -5.99
N HIS A 44 -27.92 19.50 -5.99
CA HIS A 44 -27.80 18.68 -7.19
C HIS A 44 -29.18 18.49 -7.82
N GLU A 45 -29.34 19.06 -9.00
CA GLU A 45 -30.56 18.94 -9.80
C GLU A 45 -30.92 17.48 -10.07
N ARG A 46 -32.21 17.14 -9.95
CA ARG A 46 -32.73 15.81 -10.27
C ARG A 46 -32.80 15.62 -11.78
N LEU A 47 -32.26 14.51 -12.26
CA LEU A 47 -32.28 14.13 -13.67
C LEU A 47 -33.55 13.31 -14.00
N PRO A 48 -33.95 13.21 -15.28
CA PRO A 48 -35.13 12.44 -15.69
C PRO A 48 -35.09 10.96 -15.33
N ASP A 49 -33.90 10.38 -15.19
CA ASP A 49 -33.68 8.99 -14.79
C ASP A 49 -33.72 8.76 -13.26
N GLY A 50 -34.05 9.80 -12.49
CA GLY A 50 -34.07 9.79 -11.03
C GLY A 50 -32.70 9.99 -10.38
N GLY A 51 -31.63 10.11 -11.17
CA GLY A 51 -30.29 10.44 -10.71
C GLY A 51 -30.14 11.90 -10.28
N LEU A 52 -28.96 12.26 -9.79
CA LEU A 52 -28.61 13.62 -9.41
C LEU A 52 -27.48 14.13 -10.30
N ASN A 53 -27.63 15.36 -10.83
CA ASN A 53 -26.64 16.01 -11.68
C ASN A 53 -25.28 16.05 -10.98
N ARG A 54 -24.19 15.98 -11.75
CA ARG A 54 -22.81 15.71 -11.31
C ARG A 54 -22.59 14.30 -10.74
N ILE A 55 -23.42 13.86 -9.81
CA ILE A 55 -23.25 12.59 -9.09
C ILE A 55 -23.33 11.44 -10.07
N THR A 56 -24.40 11.33 -10.86
CA THR A 56 -24.61 10.24 -11.84
C THR A 56 -23.53 10.17 -12.94
N ASN A 57 -22.85 11.29 -13.22
CA ASN A 57 -21.95 11.42 -14.39
C ASN A 57 -20.47 11.14 -14.08
N MET A 58 -20.19 10.45 -12.97
CA MET A 58 -18.82 10.05 -12.59
C MET A 58 -18.78 8.71 -11.85
N ARG A 59 -17.65 8.02 -11.95
CA ARG A 59 -17.33 6.82 -11.16
C ARG A 59 -15.96 6.97 -10.50
N LYS A 60 -15.80 6.40 -9.31
CA LYS A 60 -14.59 6.52 -8.47
C LYS A 60 -14.41 5.29 -7.60
N THR A 61 -13.22 5.14 -7.01
CA THR A 61 -12.97 4.21 -5.91
C THR A 61 -13.75 4.61 -4.64
N PRO A 62 -13.88 3.72 -3.64
CA PRO A 62 -14.48 4.06 -2.34
C PRO A 62 -13.84 5.30 -1.71
N GLU A 63 -12.51 5.39 -1.74
CA GLU A 63 -11.75 6.53 -1.24
C GLU A 63 -12.06 7.82 -2.03
N GLY A 64 -12.23 7.74 -3.35
CA GLY A 64 -12.57 8.88 -4.19
C GLY A 64 -13.99 9.43 -3.93
N TRP A 65 -14.94 8.54 -3.61
CA TRP A 65 -16.27 8.94 -3.15
C TRP A 65 -16.24 9.56 -1.77
N HIS A 66 -15.50 8.95 -0.84
CA HIS A 66 -15.27 9.49 0.50
C HIS A 66 -14.71 10.92 0.44
N MET A 67 -13.65 11.15 -0.35
CA MET A 67 -13.07 12.47 -0.56
C MET A 67 -14.06 13.47 -1.16
N THR A 68 -14.99 13.01 -1.99
CA THR A 68 -16.01 13.88 -2.60
C THR A 68 -17.05 14.31 -1.57
N ILE A 69 -17.54 13.39 -0.73
CA ILE A 69 -18.51 13.68 0.33
C ILE A 69 -17.90 14.60 1.39
N VAL A 70 -16.67 14.30 1.87
CA VAL A 70 -15.96 15.15 2.84
C VAL A 70 -15.75 16.56 2.30
N ARG A 71 -15.47 16.70 1.00
CA ARG A 71 -15.37 18.02 0.37
C ARG A 71 -16.69 18.79 0.43
N MET A 72 -17.84 18.13 0.31
CA MET A 72 -19.14 18.80 0.41
C MET A 72 -19.39 19.32 1.84
N ASP A 73 -18.97 18.59 2.87
CA ASP A 73 -19.03 19.10 4.25
C ASP A 73 -18.10 20.29 4.47
N ILE A 74 -16.81 20.13 4.11
CA ILE A 74 -15.78 21.16 4.35
C ILE A 74 -16.02 22.44 3.53
N MET A 75 -16.34 22.31 2.23
CA MET A 75 -16.39 23.45 1.30
C MET A 75 -17.80 24.00 1.09
N HIS A 76 -18.84 23.18 1.26
CA HIS A 76 -20.22 23.55 0.95
C HIS A 76 -21.19 23.35 2.11
N GLY A 77 -20.69 22.99 3.30
CA GLY A 77 -21.48 22.96 4.53
C GLY A 77 -22.49 21.81 4.63
N VAL A 78 -22.44 20.81 3.76
CA VAL A 78 -23.36 19.67 3.78
C VAL A 78 -23.10 18.82 5.03
N LYS A 79 -24.06 18.77 5.95
CA LYS A 79 -23.94 18.00 7.18
C LYS A 79 -24.40 16.56 6.98
N THR A 80 -23.46 15.64 7.11
CA THR A 80 -23.70 14.19 7.17
C THR A 80 -23.09 13.63 8.45
N SER A 81 -23.81 12.74 9.15
CA SER A 81 -23.20 11.96 10.24
C SER A 81 -22.14 10.99 9.70
N PRO A 82 -21.23 10.48 10.53
CA PRO A 82 -20.30 9.43 10.12
C PRO A 82 -20.99 8.18 9.54
N GLU A 83 -22.16 7.82 10.06
CA GLU A 83 -22.98 6.70 9.60
C GLU A 83 -23.56 6.98 8.20
N GLU A 84 -24.18 8.15 8.02
CA GLU A 84 -24.70 8.61 6.72
C GLU A 84 -23.57 8.64 5.67
N GLN A 85 -22.40 9.16 6.04
CA GLN A 85 -21.24 9.21 5.16
C GLN A 85 -20.76 7.81 4.74
N ARG A 86 -20.65 6.87 5.67
CA ARG A 86 -20.29 5.46 5.35
C ARG A 86 -21.33 4.82 4.43
N ALA A 87 -22.62 5.03 4.71
CA ALA A 87 -23.72 4.53 3.90
C ALA A 87 -23.67 5.09 2.46
N LEU A 88 -23.47 6.41 2.31
CA LEU A 88 -23.33 7.07 1.02
C LEU A 88 -22.10 6.59 0.24
N VAL A 89 -20.93 6.44 0.90
CA VAL A 89 -19.72 5.90 0.26
C VAL A 89 -19.98 4.48 -0.26
N LYS A 90 -20.58 3.61 0.56
CA LYS A 90 -20.91 2.24 0.15
C LYS A 90 -21.86 2.24 -1.05
N PHE A 91 -22.95 3.00 -0.97
CA PHE A 91 -23.96 3.10 -2.03
C PHE A 91 -23.37 3.60 -3.35
N LEU A 92 -22.61 4.69 -3.31
CA LEU A 92 -22.00 5.29 -4.50
C LEU A 92 -20.88 4.41 -5.08
N ALA A 93 -20.03 3.81 -4.24
CA ALA A 93 -18.97 2.92 -4.70
C ALA A 93 -19.52 1.64 -5.36
N ASP A 94 -20.64 1.09 -4.88
CA ASP A 94 -21.22 -0.09 -5.51
C ASP A 94 -21.87 0.21 -6.86
N ARG A 95 -22.59 1.34 -6.96
CA ARG A 95 -23.32 1.71 -8.18
C ARG A 95 -22.46 2.41 -9.21
N GLN A 96 -21.44 3.14 -8.75
CA GLN A 96 -20.59 4.02 -9.54
C GLN A 96 -19.12 3.84 -9.16
N GLY A 97 -18.73 2.58 -9.00
CA GLY A 97 -17.36 2.14 -8.73
C GLY A 97 -16.51 2.00 -9.99
N LEU A 98 -15.33 1.42 -9.81
CA LEU A 98 -14.42 1.06 -10.90
C LEU A 98 -14.32 -0.46 -11.02
N ALA A 99 -14.23 -0.98 -12.26
CA ALA A 99 -13.91 -2.38 -12.48
C ALA A 99 -12.48 -2.71 -12.03
N PRO A 100 -12.15 -3.98 -11.74
CA PRO A 100 -10.78 -4.37 -11.35
C PRO A 100 -9.69 -3.92 -12.33
N GLU A 101 -9.94 -3.99 -13.65
CA GLU A 101 -8.99 -3.51 -14.67
C GLU A 101 -8.75 -1.99 -14.61
N GLU A 102 -9.74 -1.23 -14.15
CA GLU A 102 -9.68 0.22 -14.11
C GLU A 102 -8.83 0.74 -12.95
N THR A 103 -8.52 -0.11 -11.96
CA THR A 103 -7.69 0.23 -10.79
C THR A 103 -6.31 -0.42 -10.81
N ALA A 104 -6.09 -1.43 -11.65
CA ALA A 104 -4.93 -2.32 -11.61
C ALA A 104 -3.58 -1.60 -11.54
N SER A 105 -3.34 -0.61 -12.39
CA SER A 105 -2.06 0.12 -12.47
C SER A 105 -1.85 1.15 -11.35
N TYR A 106 -2.89 1.48 -10.58
CA TYR A 106 -2.88 2.60 -9.63
C TYR A 106 -3.19 2.18 -8.20
N ARG A 107 -3.24 0.87 -7.91
CA ARG A 107 -3.60 0.36 -6.59
C ARG A 107 -2.69 0.85 -5.47
N TYR A 108 -1.41 1.11 -5.75
CA TYR A 108 -0.44 1.57 -4.76
C TYR A 108 -0.91 2.78 -3.96
N ILE A 109 -1.69 3.68 -4.57
CA ILE A 109 -2.17 4.89 -3.88
C ILE A 109 -3.30 4.58 -2.90
N LEU A 110 -4.11 3.57 -3.20
CA LEU A 110 -5.15 3.04 -2.31
C LEU A 110 -4.51 2.25 -1.17
N GLU A 111 -3.52 1.44 -1.51
CA GLU A 111 -2.72 0.59 -0.62
C GLU A 111 -1.74 1.38 0.27
N ARG A 112 -1.67 2.70 0.05
CA ARG A 112 -0.76 3.63 0.74
C ARG A 112 0.70 3.16 0.67
N THR A 113 1.08 2.55 -0.45
CA THR A 113 2.44 2.07 -0.67
C THR A 113 3.40 3.27 -0.63
N PRO A 114 4.39 3.26 0.28
CA PRO A 114 5.27 4.40 0.46
C PRO A 114 6.23 4.55 -0.74
N ASN A 115 6.67 5.79 -0.97
CA ASN A 115 7.79 6.10 -1.87
C ASN A 115 7.66 5.62 -3.32
N ILE A 116 6.43 5.53 -3.85
CA ILE A 116 6.21 5.30 -5.28
C ILE A 116 6.59 6.56 -6.07
N VAL A 117 7.49 6.40 -7.03
CA VAL A 117 7.71 7.35 -8.12
C VAL A 117 6.71 7.01 -9.21
N GLU A 118 5.77 7.93 -9.48
CA GLU A 118 4.74 7.68 -10.47
C GLU A 118 5.31 7.72 -11.89
N ASP A 119 4.91 6.76 -12.72
CA ASP A 119 5.05 6.89 -14.16
C ASP A 119 3.92 7.79 -14.68
N ILE A 120 4.28 9.04 -14.98
CA ILE A 120 3.35 10.08 -15.41
C ILE A 120 3.44 10.18 -16.93
N PRO A 121 2.31 10.27 -17.66
CA PRO A 121 2.33 10.46 -19.11
C PRO A 121 3.23 11.65 -19.49
N ALA A 122 4.27 11.36 -20.27
CA ALA A 122 5.26 12.35 -20.72
C ALA A 122 4.75 13.19 -21.91
N ASP A 123 3.81 12.63 -22.68
CA ASP A 123 3.26 13.30 -23.86
C ASP A 123 2.17 14.29 -23.49
N GLY A 124 2.33 15.53 -23.94
CA GLY A 124 1.40 16.62 -23.71
C GLY A 124 1.44 17.17 -22.28
N ASP A 125 0.38 17.90 -21.92
CA ASP A 125 0.38 18.74 -20.72
C ASP A 125 -0.32 18.12 -19.50
N VAL A 126 -0.96 16.95 -19.66
CA VAL A 126 -1.76 16.33 -18.59
C VAL A 126 -0.93 16.04 -17.35
N GLY A 127 0.26 15.43 -17.52
CA GLY A 127 1.14 15.12 -16.40
C GLY A 127 1.59 16.37 -15.65
N THR A 128 2.15 17.32 -16.39
CA THR A 128 2.66 18.60 -15.87
C THR A 128 1.58 19.43 -15.18
N LEU A 129 0.40 19.55 -15.79
CA LEU A 129 -0.65 20.45 -15.30
C LEU A 129 -1.54 19.82 -14.22
N CYS A 130 -1.67 18.49 -14.19
CA CYS A 130 -2.62 17.82 -13.30
C CYS A 130 -1.97 17.03 -12.15
N ALA A 131 -0.70 16.58 -12.27
CA ALA A 131 -0.06 15.69 -11.30
C ALA A 131 1.01 16.35 -10.40
N ARG A 132 1.21 17.67 -10.49
CA ARG A 132 2.21 18.40 -9.69
C ARG A 132 1.77 18.74 -8.25
N CYS A 133 0.48 18.68 -7.95
CA CYS A 133 -0.07 19.00 -6.63
C CYS A 133 -0.45 17.75 -5.82
N HIS A 134 -0.93 16.73 -6.51
CA HIS A 134 -1.35 15.44 -5.98
C HIS A 134 -1.06 14.36 -7.02
N SER A 135 -1.17 13.09 -6.63
CA SER A 135 -0.84 11.97 -7.52
C SER A 135 -1.60 12.02 -8.85
N PHE A 136 -0.96 11.57 -9.93
CA PHE A 136 -1.63 11.27 -11.19
C PHE A 136 -2.66 10.14 -11.00
N ALA A 137 -2.37 9.18 -10.12
CA ALA A 137 -3.31 8.12 -9.75
C ALA A 137 -4.67 8.64 -9.26
N ARG A 138 -4.72 9.79 -8.57
CA ARG A 138 -6.00 10.39 -8.14
C ARG A 138 -6.90 10.76 -9.33
N ILE A 139 -6.31 11.10 -10.47
CA ILE A 139 -7.02 11.39 -11.71
C ILE A 139 -7.41 10.08 -12.38
N ALA A 140 -6.44 9.17 -12.52
CA ALA A 140 -6.60 7.90 -13.22
C ALA A 140 -7.56 6.92 -12.53
N LEU A 141 -7.82 7.08 -11.23
CA LEU A 141 -8.82 6.34 -10.44
C LEU A 141 -10.20 7.00 -10.46
N GLN A 142 -10.54 7.66 -11.55
CA GLN A 142 -11.87 8.21 -11.80
C GLN A 142 -12.27 7.98 -13.26
N ARG A 143 -13.57 7.94 -13.52
CA ARG A 143 -14.13 7.84 -14.88
C ARG A 143 -15.24 8.85 -15.01
N ARG A 144 -15.23 9.69 -16.04
CA ARG A 144 -16.18 10.80 -16.19
C ARG A 144 -16.51 11.08 -17.65
N GLU A 145 -17.63 11.73 -17.88
CA GLU A 145 -17.90 12.37 -19.18
C GLU A 145 -16.94 13.55 -19.39
N ALA A 146 -16.63 13.90 -20.65
CA ALA A 146 -15.70 15.00 -20.95
C ALA A 146 -16.14 16.34 -20.31
N ASN A 147 -17.44 16.63 -20.29
CA ASN A 147 -17.97 17.84 -19.64
C ASN A 147 -17.79 17.81 -18.10
N GLU A 148 -17.73 16.64 -17.48
CA GLU A 148 -17.43 16.51 -16.05
C GLU A 148 -15.94 16.68 -15.73
N TRP A 149 -15.06 16.46 -16.71
CA TRP A 149 -13.65 16.86 -16.64
C TRP A 149 -13.51 18.38 -16.79
N LEU A 150 -14.26 19.02 -17.69
CA LEU A 150 -14.26 20.49 -17.83
C LEU A 150 -14.71 21.18 -16.53
N LYS A 151 -15.82 20.74 -15.94
CA LYS A 151 -16.29 21.25 -14.64
C LYS A 151 -15.27 21.03 -13.53
N LEU A 152 -14.44 19.98 -13.60
CA LEU A 152 -13.35 19.76 -12.66
C LEU A 152 -12.25 20.82 -12.84
N ALA A 153 -11.91 21.19 -14.07
CA ALA A 153 -10.93 22.25 -14.34
C ALA A 153 -11.42 23.59 -13.77
N HIS A 154 -12.70 23.94 -14.01
CA HIS A 154 -13.33 25.11 -13.39
C HIS A 154 -13.28 25.07 -11.86
N PHE A 155 -13.58 23.91 -11.25
CA PHE A 155 -13.49 23.75 -9.80
C PHE A 155 -12.06 24.02 -9.30
N HIS A 156 -11.03 23.49 -9.96
CA HIS A 156 -9.64 23.70 -9.50
C HIS A 156 -9.25 25.17 -9.54
N LEU A 157 -9.52 25.88 -10.64
CA LEU A 157 -9.17 27.30 -10.72
C LEU A 157 -10.06 28.17 -9.80
N GLY A 158 -11.36 27.86 -9.72
CA GLY A 158 -12.27 28.60 -8.85
C GLY A 158 -11.96 28.43 -7.35
N GLN A 159 -11.55 27.22 -6.95
CA GLN A 159 -11.21 26.93 -5.55
C GLN A 159 -9.78 27.37 -5.19
N TRP A 160 -8.85 27.27 -6.14
CA TRP A 160 -7.46 27.65 -5.98
C TRP A 160 -7.04 28.59 -7.11
N PRO A 161 -7.43 29.88 -7.05
CA PRO A 161 -7.17 30.85 -8.12
C PRO A 161 -5.66 31.04 -8.38
N THR A 162 -4.81 30.78 -7.40
CA THR A 162 -3.35 30.85 -7.58
C THR A 162 -2.77 29.67 -8.36
N ALA A 163 -3.57 28.65 -8.71
CA ALA A 163 -3.11 27.46 -9.43
C ALA A 163 -2.47 27.82 -10.79
N GLU A 164 -2.97 28.84 -11.48
CA GLU A 164 -2.41 29.29 -12.76
C GLU A 164 -1.10 30.10 -12.61
N TYR A 165 -0.78 30.58 -11.41
CA TYR A 165 0.42 31.38 -11.12
C TYR A 165 1.60 30.55 -10.59
N GLN A 166 1.41 29.26 -10.33
CA GLN A 166 2.43 28.38 -9.79
C GLN A 166 3.44 27.95 -10.86
N ALA A 167 4.56 27.36 -10.42
CA ALA A 167 5.51 26.72 -11.33
C ALA A 167 4.81 25.67 -12.21
N MET A 168 5.22 25.58 -13.47
CA MET A 168 4.59 24.75 -14.51
C MET A 168 3.17 25.16 -14.95
N SER A 169 2.62 26.25 -14.40
CA SER A 169 1.39 26.88 -14.91
C SER A 169 1.65 28.25 -15.53
N ARG A 170 2.36 29.13 -14.82
CA ARG A 170 2.56 30.55 -15.20
C ARG A 170 3.41 30.76 -16.46
N ASP A 171 4.07 29.70 -16.91
CA ASP A 171 4.91 29.65 -18.11
C ASP A 171 4.11 29.42 -19.40
N ARG A 172 2.78 29.26 -19.30
CA ARG A 172 1.89 28.97 -20.44
C ARG A 172 0.50 29.55 -20.24
N ARG A 173 -0.34 29.45 -21.28
CA ARG A 173 -1.76 29.79 -21.21
C ARG A 173 -2.55 28.69 -20.51
N TRP A 174 -2.29 28.53 -19.21
CA TRP A 174 -2.78 27.42 -18.40
C TRP A 174 -4.29 27.22 -18.56
N TRP A 175 -5.08 28.29 -18.41
CA TRP A 175 -6.55 28.20 -18.52
C TRP A 175 -7.03 27.76 -19.91
N GLU A 176 -6.42 28.28 -20.98
CA GLU A 176 -6.75 27.90 -22.36
C GLU A 176 -6.60 26.38 -22.53
N ILE A 177 -5.48 25.81 -22.07
CA ILE A 177 -5.17 24.38 -22.20
C ILE A 177 -6.13 23.53 -21.34
N VAL A 178 -6.29 23.85 -20.05
CA VAL A 178 -7.06 22.99 -19.13
C VAL A 178 -8.57 23.10 -19.30
N SER A 179 -9.07 24.15 -19.94
CA SER A 179 -10.51 24.32 -20.23
C SER A 179 -10.92 23.85 -21.63
N THR A 180 -9.96 23.48 -22.49
CA THR A 180 -10.24 23.06 -23.87
C THR A 180 -9.74 21.64 -24.16
N GLU A 181 -8.43 21.43 -24.29
CA GLU A 181 -7.85 20.18 -24.75
C GLU A 181 -7.73 19.13 -23.64
N THR A 182 -7.35 19.54 -22.42
CA THR A 182 -7.19 18.62 -21.29
C THR A 182 -8.47 17.83 -20.97
N PRO A 183 -9.68 18.43 -20.91
CA PRO A 183 -10.90 17.67 -20.65
C PRO A 183 -11.23 16.63 -21.73
N LYS A 184 -10.90 16.91 -23.00
CA LYS A 184 -11.07 15.95 -24.10
C LYS A 184 -10.11 14.77 -23.95
N GLN A 185 -8.84 15.04 -23.67
CA GLN A 185 -7.82 14.02 -23.43
C GLN A 185 -8.19 13.13 -22.23
N LEU A 186 -8.56 13.73 -21.10
CA LEU A 186 -9.00 12.99 -19.92
C LEU A 186 -10.30 12.20 -20.18
N GLY A 187 -11.21 12.72 -20.99
CA GLY A 187 -12.41 12.01 -21.43
C GLY A 187 -12.11 10.78 -22.28
N GLN A 188 -11.03 10.81 -23.07
CA GLN A 188 -10.56 9.67 -23.87
C GLN A 188 -9.79 8.65 -23.02
N MET A 189 -8.91 9.11 -22.14
CA MET A 189 -8.13 8.24 -21.25
C MET A 189 -9.01 7.55 -20.21
N PHE A 190 -9.99 8.28 -19.66
CA PHE A 190 -10.79 7.85 -18.52
C PHE A 190 -12.30 8.11 -18.74
N PRO A 191 -12.90 7.52 -19.79
CA PRO A 191 -14.31 7.75 -20.15
C PRO A 191 -15.26 7.16 -19.11
N LEU A 192 -16.42 7.80 -18.89
CA LEU A 192 -17.44 7.31 -17.94
C LEU A 192 -17.85 5.86 -18.24
N LYS A 193 -18.13 5.57 -19.52
CA LYS A 193 -18.58 4.25 -19.98
C LYS A 193 -17.41 3.47 -20.55
N THR A 194 -17.12 2.31 -19.95
CA THR A 194 -16.09 1.39 -20.42
C THR A 194 -16.67 0.00 -20.57
N LYS A 195 -16.10 -0.79 -21.50
CA LYS A 195 -16.44 -2.21 -21.62
C LYS A 195 -16.17 -2.96 -20.31
N ALA A 196 -15.03 -2.68 -19.67
CA ALA A 196 -14.66 -3.30 -18.40
C ALA A 196 -15.72 -3.10 -17.30
N TRP A 197 -16.26 -1.88 -17.16
CA TRP A 197 -17.34 -1.61 -16.20
C TRP A 197 -18.64 -2.31 -16.57
N GLY A 198 -19.04 -2.26 -17.85
CA GLY A 198 -20.25 -2.92 -18.33
C GLY A 198 -20.21 -4.44 -18.15
N ASP A 199 -19.06 -5.07 -18.37
CA ASP A 199 -18.85 -6.49 -18.12
C ASP A 199 -18.84 -6.80 -16.62
N TRP A 200 -18.20 -5.96 -15.81
CA TRP A 200 -18.12 -6.15 -14.37
C TRP A 200 -19.49 -6.09 -13.70
N LEU A 201 -20.38 -5.18 -14.13
CA LEU A 201 -21.75 -5.10 -13.59
C LEU A 201 -22.56 -6.39 -13.83
N LYS A 202 -22.32 -7.08 -14.95
CA LYS A 202 -23.01 -8.33 -15.30
C LYS A 202 -22.42 -9.56 -14.61
N GLN A 203 -21.19 -9.45 -14.12
CA GLN A 203 -20.48 -10.57 -13.51
C GLN A 203 -21.02 -10.89 -12.12
N PRO A 204 -21.45 -12.14 -11.84
CA PRO A 204 -21.81 -12.56 -10.50
C PRO A 204 -20.61 -12.42 -9.54
N LYS A 205 -20.85 -11.89 -8.34
CA LYS A 205 -19.82 -11.75 -7.31
C LYS A 205 -19.80 -13.03 -6.46
N ALA A 206 -18.63 -13.65 -6.33
CA ALA A 206 -18.49 -14.87 -5.55
C ALA A 206 -18.63 -14.58 -4.04
N PRO A 207 -19.27 -15.47 -3.26
CA PRO A 207 -19.32 -15.34 -1.81
C PRO A 207 -17.92 -15.48 -1.22
N LEU A 208 -17.48 -14.57 -0.34
CA LEU A 208 -16.11 -14.54 0.17
C LEU A 208 -15.84 -15.37 1.42
N ASP A 209 -16.91 -15.91 2.01
CA ASP A 209 -16.86 -16.82 3.16
C ASP A 209 -15.90 -17.97 2.96
N GLY A 210 -15.27 -18.38 4.06
CA GLY A 210 -14.45 -19.58 4.15
C GLY A 210 -13.00 -19.31 4.51
N THR A 211 -12.19 -20.33 4.30
CA THR A 211 -10.78 -20.35 4.67
C THR A 211 -9.91 -19.95 3.49
N TRP A 212 -8.89 -19.15 3.76
CA TRP A 212 -7.95 -18.62 2.80
C TRP A 212 -6.52 -18.90 3.28
N ARG A 213 -5.66 -19.37 2.38
CA ARG A 213 -4.22 -19.52 2.62
C ARG A 213 -3.55 -18.22 2.28
N VAL A 214 -2.70 -17.73 3.18
CA VAL A 214 -2.10 -16.40 3.13
C VAL A 214 -0.59 -16.51 3.12
N ALA A 215 0.05 -15.67 2.31
CA ALA A 215 1.46 -15.32 2.47
C ALA A 215 1.64 -13.81 2.28
N GLY A 216 2.69 -13.27 2.87
CA GLY A 216 3.00 -11.85 2.80
C GLY A 216 4.41 -11.53 3.24
N HIS A 217 4.71 -10.24 3.22
CA HIS A 217 6.03 -9.72 3.56
C HIS A 217 5.89 -8.31 4.15
N ARG A 218 6.53 -8.08 5.29
CA ARG A 218 6.64 -6.76 5.94
C ARG A 218 8.11 -6.33 5.88
N PRO A 219 8.46 -5.30 5.07
CA PRO A 219 9.80 -4.76 5.04
C PRO A 219 10.32 -4.43 6.44
N GLY A 220 11.57 -4.81 6.73
CA GLY A 220 12.20 -4.64 8.05
C GLY A 220 11.80 -5.70 9.09
N VAL A 221 10.88 -6.62 8.77
CA VAL A 221 10.50 -7.74 9.66
C VAL A 221 10.64 -9.09 8.95
N GLY A 222 10.23 -9.17 7.69
CA GLY A 222 10.36 -10.36 6.86
C GLY A 222 9.03 -10.95 6.40
N SER A 223 9.11 -12.14 5.81
CA SER A 223 7.96 -12.88 5.29
C SER A 223 7.11 -13.49 6.39
N TYR A 224 5.84 -13.73 6.09
CA TYR A 224 4.92 -14.44 6.97
C TYR A 224 3.89 -15.21 6.14
N GLY A 225 3.21 -16.17 6.75
CA GLY A 225 2.12 -16.89 6.11
C GLY A 225 1.33 -17.76 7.07
N GLY A 226 0.22 -18.29 6.60
CA GLY A 226 -0.69 -19.11 7.38
C GLY A 226 -2.11 -19.06 6.83
N THR A 227 -3.08 -18.88 7.71
CA THR A 227 -4.51 -18.97 7.37
C THR A 227 -5.28 -17.72 7.79
N MET A 228 -6.21 -17.31 6.92
CA MET A 228 -7.25 -16.30 7.19
C MET A 228 -8.62 -16.97 7.08
N VAL A 229 -9.48 -16.80 8.08
CA VAL A 229 -10.88 -17.26 8.05
C VAL A 229 -11.78 -16.05 7.90
N VAL A 230 -12.63 -16.09 6.88
CA VAL A 230 -13.59 -15.03 6.54
C VAL A 230 -15.01 -15.53 6.83
N LYS A 231 -15.75 -14.79 7.65
CA LYS A 231 -17.14 -15.10 8.00
C LYS A 231 -18.03 -13.91 7.71
N LYS A 232 -19.02 -14.07 6.84
CA LYS A 232 -20.01 -13.04 6.52
C LYS A 232 -20.84 -12.68 7.76
N THR A 233 -20.96 -11.38 8.00
CA THR A 233 -21.75 -10.79 9.10
C THR A 233 -22.94 -9.99 8.58
N GLY A 234 -22.91 -9.59 7.31
CA GLY A 234 -23.95 -8.82 6.64
C GLY A 234 -23.82 -8.98 5.12
N GLN A 235 -24.52 -8.18 4.30
CA GLN A 235 -24.55 -8.40 2.85
C GLN A 235 -23.15 -8.40 2.21
N ASP A 236 -22.34 -7.40 2.55
CA ASP A 236 -20.95 -7.22 2.08
C ASP A 236 -19.98 -6.93 3.24
N THR A 237 -20.35 -7.34 4.45
CA THR A 237 -19.54 -7.17 5.66
C THR A 237 -19.11 -8.52 6.21
N TYR A 238 -17.89 -8.57 6.74
CA TYR A 238 -17.22 -9.80 7.14
C TYR A 238 -16.49 -9.59 8.47
N ALA A 239 -16.50 -10.62 9.32
CA ALA A 239 -15.53 -10.81 10.38
C ALA A 239 -14.37 -11.65 9.85
N VAL A 240 -13.16 -11.35 10.30
CA VAL A 240 -11.92 -11.98 9.83
C VAL A 240 -11.13 -12.47 11.03
N SER A 241 -10.49 -13.62 10.90
CA SER A 241 -9.56 -14.15 11.90
C SER A 241 -8.30 -14.66 11.22
N TYR A 242 -7.15 -14.30 11.77
CA TYR A 242 -5.83 -14.61 11.25
C TYR A 242 -5.09 -15.55 12.20
N ASP A 243 -4.57 -16.65 11.65
CA ASP A 243 -3.58 -17.50 12.29
C ASP A 243 -2.37 -17.59 11.36
N LEU A 244 -1.43 -16.67 11.53
CA LEU A 244 -0.22 -16.54 10.71
C LEU A 244 1.02 -16.81 11.55
N MET A 245 2.13 -17.03 10.86
CA MET A 245 3.46 -17.22 11.44
C MET A 245 4.49 -16.45 10.63
N THR A 246 5.41 -15.77 11.30
CA THR A 246 6.53 -15.06 10.68
C THR A 246 7.63 -16.04 10.23
N ALA A 247 8.58 -15.55 9.44
CA ALA A 247 9.69 -16.33 8.92
C ALA A 247 10.56 -16.99 10.01
N ASP A 248 10.67 -16.38 11.19
CA ASP A 248 11.37 -16.90 12.37
C ASP A 248 10.51 -17.82 13.26
N GLY A 249 9.29 -18.14 12.82
CA GLY A 249 8.40 -19.07 13.51
C GLY A 249 7.54 -18.46 14.62
N LYS A 250 7.53 -17.13 14.78
CA LYS A 250 6.71 -16.47 15.80
C LYS A 250 5.25 -16.38 15.34
N PRO A 251 4.27 -16.59 16.26
CA PRO A 251 2.86 -16.40 15.94
C PRO A 251 2.54 -14.94 15.60
N LEU A 252 1.78 -14.74 14.54
CA LEU A 252 1.16 -13.47 14.14
C LEU A 252 -0.34 -13.70 13.98
N LYS A 253 -1.05 -13.64 15.11
CA LYS A 253 -2.50 -13.89 15.16
C LYS A 253 -3.29 -12.60 15.16
N GLY A 254 -4.54 -12.66 14.74
CA GLY A 254 -5.34 -11.46 14.64
C GLY A 254 -6.82 -11.69 14.40
N ALA A 255 -7.58 -10.61 14.50
CA ALA A 255 -8.99 -10.59 14.12
C ALA A 255 -9.39 -9.18 13.72
N GLY A 256 -10.43 -9.06 12.91
CA GLY A 256 -10.89 -7.78 12.40
C GLY A 256 -12.25 -7.86 11.74
N GLU A 257 -12.65 -6.73 11.18
CA GLU A 257 -13.87 -6.57 10.40
C GLU A 257 -13.54 -5.97 9.05
N SER A 258 -14.35 -6.27 8.04
CA SER A 258 -14.13 -5.81 6.69
C SER A 258 -15.44 -5.54 5.95
N ILE A 259 -15.36 -4.62 4.99
CA ILE A 259 -16.43 -4.27 4.06
C ILE A 259 -15.89 -4.45 2.65
N VAL A 260 -16.71 -5.02 1.76
CA VAL A 260 -16.39 -5.15 0.35
C VAL A 260 -17.20 -4.14 -0.46
N TYR A 261 -16.50 -3.27 -1.17
CA TYR A 261 -17.08 -2.30 -2.09
C TYR A 261 -17.01 -2.81 -3.53
N THR A 262 -18.04 -2.52 -4.32
CA THR A 262 -18.07 -2.83 -5.77
C THR A 262 -17.91 -4.34 -6.06
N GLY A 263 -18.07 -5.20 -5.04
CA GLY A 263 -17.88 -6.64 -5.08
C GLY A 263 -16.43 -7.14 -5.16
N TYR A 264 -15.42 -6.28 -4.99
CA TYR A 264 -14.00 -6.73 -4.96
C TYR A 264 -13.04 -5.85 -4.15
N GLU A 265 -13.36 -4.59 -3.87
CA GLU A 265 -12.50 -3.70 -3.08
C GLU A 265 -12.71 -3.99 -1.60
N TRP A 266 -11.82 -4.77 -1.03
CA TRP A 266 -11.81 -5.13 0.38
C TRP A 266 -11.18 -4.02 1.21
N ARG A 267 -11.90 -3.54 2.22
CA ARG A 267 -11.39 -2.61 3.23
C ARG A 267 -11.64 -3.19 4.61
N GLY A 268 -10.59 -3.37 5.38
CA GLY A 268 -10.68 -3.94 6.72
C GLY A 268 -9.97 -3.10 7.76
N THR A 269 -10.39 -3.29 9.00
CA THR A 269 -9.64 -2.89 10.19
C THR A 269 -9.45 -4.14 11.02
N ALA A 270 -8.21 -4.47 11.35
CA ALA A 270 -7.89 -5.66 12.11
C ALA A 270 -6.83 -5.35 13.16
N LYS A 271 -6.67 -6.27 14.10
CA LYS A 271 -5.51 -6.35 14.97
C LYS A 271 -4.63 -7.50 14.48
N LEU A 272 -3.36 -7.25 14.16
CA LEU A 272 -2.36 -8.27 13.85
C LEU A 272 -1.27 -8.23 14.93
N GLY A 273 -1.18 -9.30 15.71
CA GLY A 273 -0.41 -9.32 16.94
C GLY A 273 -0.94 -8.27 17.92
N ASN A 274 -0.13 -7.26 18.23
CA ASN A 274 -0.50 -6.15 19.11
C ASN A 274 -0.80 -4.85 18.35
N GLU A 275 -0.70 -4.85 17.02
CA GLU A 275 -0.84 -3.65 16.19
C GLU A 275 -2.23 -3.58 15.55
N GLU A 276 -2.82 -2.39 15.55
CA GLU A 276 -4.01 -2.08 14.75
C GLU A 276 -3.60 -1.75 13.32
N VAL A 277 -4.26 -2.39 12.36
CA VAL A 277 -3.93 -2.28 10.93
C VAL A 277 -5.18 -1.92 10.11
N SER A 278 -4.98 -1.12 9.09
CA SER A 278 -5.91 -0.94 7.98
C SER A 278 -5.54 -1.89 6.85
N GLU A 279 -6.53 -2.54 6.24
CA GLU A 279 -6.38 -3.50 5.17
C GLU A 279 -6.97 -2.94 3.87
N VAL A 280 -6.19 -3.00 2.79
CA VAL A 280 -6.61 -2.59 1.45
C VAL A 280 -6.25 -3.70 0.47
N PHE A 281 -7.24 -4.54 0.14
CA PHE A 281 -7.06 -5.66 -0.78
C PHE A 281 -8.02 -5.57 -1.97
N ALA A 282 -7.65 -6.21 -3.07
CA ALA A 282 -8.53 -6.52 -4.19
C ALA A 282 -8.76 -8.02 -4.23
N VAL A 283 -10.04 -8.40 -4.28
CA VAL A 283 -10.47 -9.75 -4.61
C VAL A 283 -10.39 -9.94 -6.13
N SER A 284 -9.91 -11.09 -6.58
CA SER A 284 -9.92 -11.44 -8.00
C SER A 284 -11.33 -11.53 -8.56
N LYS A 285 -11.46 -11.38 -9.88
CA LYS A 285 -12.74 -11.48 -10.59
C LYS A 285 -13.48 -12.79 -10.33
N ASP A 286 -12.76 -13.90 -10.28
CA ASP A 286 -13.32 -15.23 -9.99
C ASP A 286 -13.54 -15.49 -8.49
N GLY A 287 -13.17 -14.53 -7.64
CA GLY A 287 -13.31 -14.61 -6.19
C GLY A 287 -12.42 -15.66 -5.54
N LYS A 288 -11.35 -16.13 -6.19
CA LYS A 288 -10.47 -17.19 -5.69
C LYS A 288 -9.18 -16.70 -5.07
N SER A 289 -8.77 -15.46 -5.33
CA SER A 289 -7.59 -14.86 -4.72
C SER A 289 -7.86 -13.44 -4.20
N MET A 290 -7.04 -13.00 -3.26
CA MET A 290 -6.99 -11.62 -2.80
C MET A 290 -5.54 -11.15 -2.79
N ARG A 291 -5.32 -9.88 -3.13
CA ARG A 291 -3.99 -9.26 -3.03
C ARG A 291 -4.10 -7.79 -2.62
N GLY A 292 -3.13 -7.32 -1.84
CA GLY A 292 -2.94 -5.90 -1.59
C GLY A 292 -2.00 -5.68 -0.42
N ARG A 293 -2.30 -4.67 0.40
CA ARG A 293 -1.45 -4.23 1.50
C ARG A 293 -2.25 -3.91 2.75
N TRP A 294 -1.68 -4.23 3.90
CA TRP A 294 -2.13 -3.69 5.19
C TRP A 294 -1.08 -2.73 5.73
N PHE A 295 -1.50 -1.77 6.57
CA PHE A 295 -0.61 -0.77 7.15
C PHE A 295 -1.11 -0.24 8.50
N LEU A 296 -0.18 0.29 9.30
CA LEU A 296 -0.47 1.00 10.55
C LEU A 296 -0.98 2.41 10.27
N ASP A 297 -1.45 3.12 11.30
CA ASP A 297 -1.84 4.55 11.18
C ASP A 297 -0.76 5.40 10.48
N VAL A 298 0.51 5.12 10.79
CA VAL A 298 1.64 5.55 9.98
C VAL A 298 1.81 4.59 8.80
N SER A 299 1.17 4.94 7.69
CA SER A 299 0.99 4.05 6.52
C SER A 299 2.28 3.55 5.86
N GLU A 300 3.40 4.23 6.11
CA GLU A 300 4.74 3.87 5.67
C GLU A 300 5.22 2.55 6.32
N ILE A 301 4.61 2.13 7.43
CA ILE A 301 4.81 0.83 8.07
C ILE A 301 3.64 -0.09 7.72
N GLY A 302 3.93 -1.21 7.06
CA GLY A 302 2.90 -2.17 6.63
C GLY A 302 3.49 -3.36 5.87
N GLY A 303 2.62 -4.26 5.41
CA GLY A 303 3.02 -5.48 4.72
C GLY A 303 2.10 -5.85 3.56
N THR A 304 2.67 -6.51 2.55
CA THR A 304 1.90 -7.04 1.42
C THR A 304 1.21 -8.33 1.81
N MET A 305 -0.01 -8.56 1.32
CA MET A 305 -0.72 -9.82 1.51
C MET A 305 -1.16 -10.38 0.17
N THR A 306 -0.98 -11.70 -0.02
CA THR A 306 -1.63 -12.49 -1.06
C THR A 306 -2.33 -13.66 -0.40
N ALA A 307 -3.58 -13.92 -0.82
CA ALA A 307 -4.38 -15.01 -0.32
C ALA A 307 -5.03 -15.80 -1.46
N VAL A 308 -5.22 -17.10 -1.29
CA VAL A 308 -6.04 -17.95 -2.17
C VAL A 308 -6.99 -18.80 -1.34
N ARG A 309 -8.14 -19.15 -1.89
CA ARG A 309 -9.10 -20.01 -1.19
C ARG A 309 -8.52 -21.38 -0.86
N ASP A 310 -8.97 -21.93 0.25
CA ASP A 310 -8.78 -23.35 0.53
C ASP A 310 -9.37 -24.22 -0.60
N GLY A 311 -8.71 -25.32 -0.91
CA GLY A 311 -8.97 -26.12 -2.12
C GLY A 311 -8.27 -25.63 -3.39
N SER A 312 -7.60 -24.47 -3.36
CA SER A 312 -6.67 -24.07 -4.42
C SER A 312 -5.34 -24.84 -4.33
N THR A 313 -4.55 -24.83 -5.41
CA THR A 313 -3.19 -25.39 -5.45
C THR A 313 -2.19 -24.32 -5.85
N ALA A 314 -1.44 -23.78 -4.88
CA ALA A 314 -0.47 -22.71 -5.13
C ALA A 314 0.61 -22.67 -4.05
N VAL A 315 1.85 -22.38 -4.46
CA VAL A 315 2.90 -21.95 -3.55
C VAL A 315 2.84 -20.42 -3.49
N LEU A 316 2.63 -19.86 -2.28
CA LEU A 316 2.36 -18.44 -2.11
C LEU A 316 3.57 -17.65 -1.62
N GLY A 317 4.43 -18.25 -0.82
CA GLY A 317 5.58 -17.57 -0.25
C GLY A 317 6.48 -18.49 0.56
N MET A 318 7.63 -17.97 0.98
CA MET A 318 8.66 -18.73 1.69
C MET A 318 9.26 -17.87 2.81
N SER A 319 9.63 -18.49 3.92
CA SER A 319 10.32 -17.80 5.03
C SER A 319 11.67 -17.23 4.60
N ARG A 320 12.32 -17.92 3.65
CA ARG A 320 13.54 -17.50 2.99
C ARG A 320 13.46 -17.88 1.50
N PRO A 321 13.44 -16.92 0.57
CA PRO A 321 13.28 -17.19 -0.87
C PRO A 321 14.61 -17.48 -1.57
N TYR A 322 15.66 -17.89 -0.85
CA TYR A 322 16.97 -18.17 -1.43
C TYR A 322 17.82 -19.15 -0.62
N VAL A 323 18.83 -19.73 -1.27
CA VAL A 323 19.90 -20.52 -0.64
C VAL A 323 21.23 -20.30 -1.37
N LYS A 324 22.33 -20.21 -0.61
CA LYS A 324 23.67 -20.15 -1.17
C LYS A 324 24.15 -21.56 -1.57
N ALA A 325 24.82 -21.68 -2.71
CA ALA A 325 25.38 -22.95 -3.16
C ALA A 325 26.37 -23.51 -2.12
N GLY A 326 26.23 -24.80 -1.79
CA GLY A 326 27.01 -25.46 -0.74
C GLY A 326 26.47 -25.27 0.68
N GLU A 327 25.45 -24.43 0.89
CA GLU A 327 24.86 -24.22 2.21
C GLU A 327 23.60 -25.08 2.46
N THR A 328 23.26 -25.17 3.74
CA THR A 328 22.00 -25.73 4.23
C THR A 328 21.19 -24.65 4.94
N ALA A 329 19.87 -24.65 4.75
CA ALA A 329 18.97 -23.70 5.38
C ALA A 329 17.63 -24.37 5.69
N ARG A 330 17.00 -23.99 6.81
CA ARG A 330 15.61 -24.35 7.07
C ARG A 330 14.68 -23.34 6.42
N VAL A 331 13.70 -23.83 5.68
CA VAL A 331 12.74 -22.99 4.93
C VAL A 331 11.32 -23.48 5.19
N THR A 332 10.44 -22.54 5.51
CA THR A 332 8.99 -22.77 5.54
C THR A 332 8.41 -22.33 4.20
N VAL A 333 7.69 -23.22 3.53
CA VAL A 333 6.97 -22.95 2.29
C VAL A 333 5.50 -22.82 2.62
N TRP A 334 4.90 -21.65 2.39
CA TRP A 334 3.47 -21.39 2.60
C TRP A 334 2.68 -21.54 1.31
N GLY A 335 1.48 -22.11 1.40
CA GLY A 335 0.64 -22.30 0.22
C GLY A 335 -0.67 -23.05 0.48
N ALA A 336 -1.35 -23.35 -0.62
CA ALA A 336 -2.58 -24.12 -0.66
C ALA A 336 -2.37 -25.43 -1.43
N GLY A 337 -2.95 -26.52 -0.95
CA GLY A 337 -2.87 -27.83 -1.62
C GLY A 337 -1.45 -28.38 -1.74
N LEU A 338 -0.59 -28.10 -0.76
CA LEU A 338 0.81 -28.55 -0.75
C LEU A 338 0.89 -30.08 -0.57
N GLY A 339 1.67 -30.71 -1.45
CA GLY A 339 1.96 -32.14 -1.43
C GLY A 339 2.87 -32.58 -0.28
N PRO A 340 3.21 -33.88 -0.20
CA PRO A 340 4.07 -34.42 0.84
C PRO A 340 5.56 -34.11 0.65
N SER A 341 5.94 -33.55 -0.50
CA SER A 341 7.31 -33.17 -0.85
C SER A 341 7.37 -31.76 -1.44
N ILE A 342 8.56 -31.17 -1.41
CA ILE A 342 8.87 -29.88 -2.06
C ILE A 342 10.01 -30.14 -3.05
N ASP A 343 9.84 -29.68 -4.28
CA ASP A 343 10.90 -29.58 -5.26
C ASP A 343 11.31 -28.11 -5.39
N LEU A 344 12.58 -27.82 -5.11
CA LEU A 344 13.20 -26.49 -5.23
C LEU A 344 14.07 -26.37 -6.50
N GLY A 345 13.93 -27.32 -7.42
CA GLY A 345 14.63 -27.36 -8.69
C GLY A 345 16.05 -27.91 -8.63
N ARG A 346 16.68 -27.99 -9.81
CA ARG A 346 17.98 -28.65 -9.99
C ARG A 346 19.06 -28.08 -9.08
N GLY A 347 19.82 -28.99 -8.47
CA GLY A 347 20.95 -28.68 -7.60
C GLY A 347 20.57 -28.43 -6.14
N VAL A 348 19.29 -28.59 -5.78
CA VAL A 348 18.78 -28.37 -4.44
C VAL A 348 18.00 -29.59 -3.97
N THR A 349 18.34 -30.08 -2.78
CA THR A 349 17.58 -31.14 -2.10
C THR A 349 16.77 -30.53 -0.96
N ALA A 350 15.50 -30.91 -0.83
CA ALA A 350 14.62 -30.48 0.25
C ALA A 350 14.09 -31.69 1.02
N GLN A 351 14.49 -31.80 2.29
CA GLN A 351 13.99 -32.83 3.19
C GLN A 351 12.85 -32.27 4.04
N VAL A 352 11.67 -32.87 3.99
CA VAL A 352 10.53 -32.44 4.81
C VAL A 352 10.78 -32.76 6.28
N VAL A 353 10.65 -31.73 7.11
CA VAL A 353 10.80 -31.79 8.57
C VAL A 353 9.43 -31.77 9.24
N ALA A 354 8.51 -30.95 8.72
CA ALA A 354 7.14 -30.85 9.23
C ALA A 354 6.19 -30.46 8.10
N LYS A 355 4.93 -30.89 8.22
CA LYS A 355 3.86 -30.52 7.29
C LYS A 355 2.61 -30.11 8.06
N GLY A 356 2.16 -28.89 7.81
CA GLY A 356 0.85 -28.38 8.22
C GLY A 356 -0.16 -28.43 7.07
N ALA A 357 -1.31 -27.79 7.30
CA ALA A 357 -2.34 -27.62 6.29
C ALA A 357 -2.02 -26.49 5.29
N ASP A 358 -1.34 -25.45 5.76
CA ASP A 358 -1.00 -24.23 5.04
C ASP A 358 0.51 -24.05 4.76
N HIS A 359 1.33 -24.98 5.24
CA HIS A 359 2.77 -24.90 5.08
C HIS A 359 3.47 -26.26 5.09
N VAL A 360 4.69 -26.28 4.55
CA VAL A 360 5.66 -27.38 4.69
C VAL A 360 6.99 -26.78 5.13
N VAL A 361 7.59 -27.35 6.18
CA VAL A 361 8.94 -26.98 6.64
C VAL A 361 9.92 -27.99 6.07
N VAL A 362 10.96 -27.48 5.39
CA VAL A 362 12.00 -28.29 4.76
C VAL A 362 13.39 -27.85 5.23
N ASP A 363 14.27 -28.83 5.41
CA ASP A 363 15.71 -28.60 5.44
C ASP A 363 16.24 -28.68 4.01
N VAL A 364 16.68 -27.53 3.52
CA VAL A 364 17.16 -27.31 2.15
C VAL A 364 18.67 -27.40 2.13
N LYS A 365 19.23 -28.16 1.19
CA LYS A 365 20.67 -28.20 0.93
C LYS A 365 20.93 -27.96 -0.55
N ALA A 366 21.73 -26.94 -0.85
CA ALA A 366 22.18 -26.67 -2.21
C ALA A 366 23.53 -27.36 -2.45
N ALA A 367 23.68 -28.02 -3.60
CA ALA A 367 24.97 -28.58 -3.99
C ALA A 367 26.02 -27.46 -4.17
N PRO A 368 27.31 -27.69 -3.85
CA PRO A 368 28.35 -26.69 -4.05
C PRO A 368 28.49 -26.19 -5.50
N ASP A 369 28.20 -27.07 -6.46
CA ASP A 369 28.24 -26.78 -7.90
C ASP A 369 26.89 -26.31 -8.47
N ALA A 370 25.85 -26.16 -7.64
CA ALA A 370 24.54 -25.70 -8.07
C ALA A 370 24.66 -24.38 -8.85
N ALA A 371 24.04 -24.34 -10.04
CA ALA A 371 24.07 -23.16 -10.90
C ALA A 371 23.28 -22.01 -10.25
N PRO A 372 23.78 -20.76 -10.29
CA PRO A 372 22.98 -19.61 -9.85
C PRO A 372 21.70 -19.44 -10.67
N GLY A 373 20.69 -18.77 -10.10
CA GLY A 373 19.47 -18.37 -10.79
C GLY A 373 18.18 -18.73 -10.04
N LEU A 374 17.06 -18.28 -10.60
CA LEU A 374 15.74 -18.59 -10.07
C LEU A 374 15.34 -20.04 -10.32
N ARG A 375 14.48 -20.55 -9.44
CA ARG A 375 13.88 -21.87 -9.49
C ARG A 375 12.37 -21.74 -9.35
N ASP A 376 11.67 -22.53 -10.16
CA ASP A 376 10.28 -22.84 -9.89
C ASP A 376 10.23 -23.78 -8.69
N VAL A 377 9.26 -23.54 -7.80
CA VAL A 377 8.99 -24.38 -6.64
C VAL A 377 7.72 -25.16 -6.91
N THR A 378 7.77 -26.48 -6.69
CA THR A 378 6.58 -27.32 -6.83
C THR A 378 6.34 -28.17 -5.60
N SER A 379 5.07 -28.45 -5.32
CA SER A 379 4.64 -29.33 -4.24
C SER A 379 3.35 -30.03 -4.64
N GLY A 380 3.46 -31.26 -5.15
CA GLY A 380 2.33 -31.92 -5.81
C GLY A 380 1.85 -31.10 -7.01
N GLN A 381 0.61 -30.61 -6.97
CA GLN A 381 0.04 -29.75 -8.02
C GLN A 381 0.28 -28.26 -7.79
N ALA A 382 0.69 -27.86 -6.57
CA ALA A 382 0.98 -26.48 -6.25
C ALA A 382 2.29 -26.04 -6.92
N LYS A 383 2.29 -24.83 -7.49
CA LYS A 383 3.44 -24.24 -8.19
C LYS A 383 3.67 -22.80 -7.73
N GLY A 384 4.94 -22.40 -7.71
CA GLY A 384 5.38 -21.02 -7.58
C GLY A 384 6.50 -20.78 -8.59
N LYS A 385 6.29 -19.87 -9.54
CA LYS A 385 7.22 -19.67 -10.66
C LYS A 385 8.32 -18.68 -10.29
N GLY A 386 9.59 -19.08 -10.42
CA GLY A 386 10.75 -18.21 -10.22
C GLY A 386 10.82 -17.55 -8.84
N ILE A 387 10.37 -18.23 -7.79
CA ILE A 387 10.25 -17.65 -6.44
C ILE A 387 11.38 -18.04 -5.48
N PHE A 388 12.31 -18.91 -5.91
CA PHE A 388 13.41 -19.38 -5.09
C PHE A 388 14.75 -19.19 -5.81
N ALA A 389 15.67 -18.41 -5.23
CA ALA A 389 16.97 -18.13 -5.83
C ALA A 389 18.06 -19.05 -5.27
N VAL A 390 18.85 -19.65 -6.17
CA VAL A 390 20.14 -20.24 -5.82
C VAL A 390 21.22 -19.25 -6.21
N TYR A 391 22.18 -18.96 -5.34
CA TYR A 391 23.27 -18.02 -5.63
C TYR A 391 24.61 -18.55 -5.13
N ARG A 392 25.71 -18.05 -5.71
CA ARG A 392 27.09 -18.38 -5.26
C ARG A 392 27.72 -17.22 -4.51
N SER A 393 27.56 -16.03 -5.07
CA SER A 393 27.93 -14.74 -4.50
C SER A 393 26.77 -13.77 -4.64
N VAL A 394 26.74 -12.79 -3.76
CA VAL A 394 25.98 -11.55 -4.00
C VAL A 394 26.87 -10.64 -4.85
N ASP A 395 26.42 -10.28 -6.05
CA ASP A 395 27.22 -9.43 -6.94
C ASP A 395 26.95 -7.94 -6.64
N THR A 396 25.73 -7.61 -6.26
CA THR A 396 25.33 -6.25 -5.90
C THR A 396 24.23 -6.27 -4.84
N VAL A 397 24.28 -5.28 -3.95
CA VAL A 397 23.20 -4.98 -3.00
C VAL A 397 22.52 -3.70 -3.45
N ARG A 398 21.19 -3.72 -3.51
CA ARG A 398 20.39 -2.51 -3.73
C ARG A 398 19.59 -2.19 -2.47
N VAL A 399 19.60 -0.91 -2.09
CA VAL A 399 18.71 -0.39 -1.04
C VAL A 399 17.34 -0.14 -1.66
N GLU A 400 16.30 -0.78 -1.12
CA GLU A 400 14.93 -0.66 -1.61
C GLU A 400 14.03 -0.05 -0.53
N PRO A 401 13.29 1.04 -0.82
CA PRO A 401 13.32 1.80 -2.08
C PRO A 401 14.63 2.58 -2.27
N ALA A 402 15.06 2.76 -3.52
CA ALA A 402 16.29 3.49 -3.85
C ALA A 402 16.20 4.99 -3.51
N PHE A 403 14.98 5.54 -3.50
CA PHE A 403 14.66 6.89 -3.06
C PHE A 403 13.48 6.86 -2.11
N ALA A 404 13.59 7.55 -0.98
CA ALA A 404 12.51 7.66 -0.01
C ALA A 404 12.36 9.08 0.54
N ILE A 405 11.18 9.35 1.10
CA ILE A 405 10.89 10.54 1.87
C ILE A 405 10.49 10.15 3.30
N ALA A 406 11.16 10.71 4.29
CA ALA A 406 10.70 10.76 5.67
C ALA A 406 10.23 12.18 6.01
N ARG A 407 9.37 12.33 7.02
CA ARG A 407 8.89 13.65 7.46
C ARG A 407 9.00 13.81 8.96
N VAL A 408 9.57 14.95 9.37
CA VAL A 408 9.60 15.33 10.79
C VAL A 408 8.18 15.40 11.35
N GLY A 409 8.03 15.22 12.66
CA GLY A 409 6.72 15.24 13.31
C GLY A 409 6.84 15.17 14.83
N GLY A 410 5.71 15.08 15.51
CA GLY A 410 5.65 15.11 16.98
C GLY A 410 6.15 16.44 17.54
N ASN A 411 6.95 16.39 18.60
CA ASN A 411 7.51 17.58 19.28
C ASN A 411 6.42 18.59 19.71
N GLY A 412 5.31 18.09 20.26
CA GLY A 412 4.14 18.91 20.63
C GLY A 412 3.21 19.28 19.46
N GLY A 413 3.58 18.97 18.21
CA GLY A 413 2.73 19.15 17.04
C GLY A 413 1.66 18.05 16.88
N LYS A 414 0.65 18.33 16.04
CA LYS A 414 -0.48 17.42 15.77
C LYS A 414 -0.21 16.35 14.73
N THR A 415 0.89 16.47 13.97
CA THR A 415 1.24 15.49 12.93
C THR A 415 2.30 14.52 13.46
N PRO A 416 2.14 13.20 13.24
CA PRO A 416 3.13 12.22 13.66
C PRO A 416 4.40 12.32 12.81
N LYS A 417 5.48 11.70 13.30
CA LYS A 417 6.67 11.44 12.49
C LYS A 417 6.33 10.44 11.40
N ILE A 418 6.83 10.67 10.19
CA ILE A 418 6.66 9.74 9.06
C ILE A 418 8.02 9.11 8.74
N PRO A 419 8.23 7.83 9.07
CA PRO A 419 9.48 7.13 8.85
C PRO A 419 9.65 6.67 7.40
N ALA A 420 10.85 6.18 7.10
CA ALA A 420 11.15 5.47 5.86
C ALA A 420 11.75 4.10 6.19
N GLN A 421 11.12 3.02 5.75
CA GLN A 421 11.63 1.66 5.90
C GLN A 421 12.41 1.26 4.64
N PHE A 422 13.60 0.70 4.83
CA PHE A 422 14.45 0.19 3.76
C PHE A 422 14.71 -1.32 3.91
N GLU A 423 15.02 -1.98 2.80
CA GLU A 423 15.56 -3.34 2.77
C GLU A 423 16.82 -3.40 1.90
N ALA A 424 17.76 -4.26 2.30
CA ALA A 424 18.96 -4.55 1.54
C ALA A 424 18.70 -5.79 0.70
N VAL A 425 18.71 -5.65 -0.62
CA VAL A 425 18.34 -6.75 -1.51
C VAL A 425 19.55 -7.16 -2.34
N GLY A 426 19.91 -8.44 -2.24
CA GLY A 426 20.97 -9.03 -3.04
C GLY A 426 20.53 -9.36 -4.47
N TYR A 427 21.44 -9.16 -5.41
CA TYR A 427 21.29 -9.48 -6.83
C TYR A 427 22.52 -10.23 -7.37
N ILE A 428 22.29 -10.99 -8.43
CA ILE A 428 23.31 -11.53 -9.35
C ILE A 428 23.23 -10.68 -10.62
N ASN A 429 24.36 -10.20 -11.15
CA ASN A 429 24.41 -9.24 -12.28
C ASN A 429 24.17 -9.88 -13.67
N GLY A 430 23.51 -11.05 -13.72
CA GLY A 430 23.22 -11.75 -14.95
C GLY A 430 24.44 -12.12 -15.82
N PRO A 431 24.21 -12.62 -17.05
CA PRO A 431 25.25 -12.89 -18.03
C PRO A 431 26.07 -11.67 -18.49
N ASP A 432 25.52 -10.45 -18.46
CA ASP A 432 26.23 -9.25 -18.94
C ASP A 432 27.22 -8.68 -17.91
N GLY A 433 27.09 -9.10 -16.64
CA GLY A 433 27.95 -8.77 -15.52
C GLY A 433 27.76 -7.34 -14.98
N LYS A 434 26.74 -6.61 -15.43
CA LYS A 434 26.50 -5.22 -15.05
C LYS A 434 25.34 -5.11 -14.06
N PRO A 435 25.48 -4.32 -12.98
CA PRO A 435 24.36 -4.11 -12.09
C PRO A 435 23.32 -3.19 -12.73
N GLY A 436 22.04 -3.46 -12.48
CA GLY A 436 20.94 -2.55 -12.86
C GLY A 436 20.32 -2.83 -14.22
N THR A 437 20.62 -3.98 -14.84
CA THR A 437 20.11 -4.39 -16.15
C THR A 437 18.96 -5.40 -16.03
N ASP A 438 18.31 -5.69 -17.16
CA ASP A 438 17.13 -6.56 -17.22
C ASP A 438 17.44 -8.04 -16.96
N ASP A 439 18.70 -8.45 -17.07
CA ASP A 439 19.16 -9.83 -16.83
C ASP A 439 19.59 -10.08 -15.38
N ASP A 440 19.54 -9.07 -14.51
CA ASP A 440 19.81 -9.20 -13.09
C ASP A 440 18.83 -10.16 -12.42
N VAL A 441 19.38 -11.11 -11.66
CA VAL A 441 18.57 -12.06 -10.88
C VAL A 441 18.47 -11.57 -9.45
N ARG A 442 17.26 -11.19 -9.04
CA ARG A 442 16.94 -10.87 -7.64
C ARG A 442 17.10 -12.11 -6.77
N ILE A 443 17.99 -12.05 -5.77
CA ILE A 443 18.13 -13.08 -4.74
C ILE A 443 17.05 -12.87 -3.67
N GLY A 444 16.87 -11.63 -3.21
CA GLY A 444 15.84 -11.23 -2.24
C GLY A 444 16.39 -10.42 -1.07
N PRO A 445 15.52 -10.03 -0.11
CA PRO A 445 15.93 -9.28 1.09
C PRO A 445 16.92 -10.06 1.95
N MET A 446 18.00 -9.41 2.36
CA MET A 446 19.09 -10.01 3.14
C MET A 446 19.32 -9.26 4.44
N PRO A 447 19.76 -9.95 5.50
CA PRO A 447 20.24 -9.29 6.71
C PRO A 447 21.41 -8.33 6.37
N ALA A 448 21.32 -7.10 6.86
CA ALA A 448 22.32 -6.07 6.63
C ALA A 448 22.58 -5.25 7.89
N SER A 449 23.77 -4.67 8.00
CA SER A 449 24.00 -3.53 8.88
C SER A 449 23.65 -2.24 8.16
N TRP A 450 22.98 -1.34 8.87
CA TRP A 450 22.49 -0.07 8.34
C TRP A 450 23.24 1.11 8.93
N SER A 451 23.56 2.07 8.08
CA SER A 451 24.08 3.39 8.47
C SER A 451 23.59 4.44 7.48
N PHE A 452 23.88 5.71 7.78
CA PHE A 452 23.61 6.81 6.86
C PHE A 452 24.62 7.93 7.08
N ASP A 453 24.78 8.76 6.05
CA ASP A 453 25.66 9.94 6.06
C ASP A 453 24.98 11.09 5.31
N ASN A 454 25.63 12.25 5.29
CA ASN A 454 25.23 13.41 4.52
C ASN A 454 25.34 13.11 3.01
N ASN A 455 24.29 13.42 2.24
CA ASN A 455 24.31 13.28 0.79
C ASN A 455 24.91 14.52 0.11
N GLY A 456 26.24 14.59 0.09
CA GLY A 456 27.01 15.65 -0.58
C GLY A 456 27.35 16.85 0.30
N GLU A 457 28.04 17.83 -0.30
CA GLU A 457 28.69 18.94 0.42
C GLU A 457 27.70 19.83 1.18
N VAL A 458 26.53 20.11 0.59
CA VAL A 458 25.50 20.96 1.22
C VAL A 458 24.95 20.29 2.48
N ALA A 459 24.64 19.00 2.41
CA ALA A 459 24.14 18.25 3.55
C ALA A 459 25.20 18.18 4.67
N GLN A 460 26.48 18.04 4.31
CA GLN A 460 27.59 18.05 5.26
C GLN A 460 27.74 19.41 5.96
N GLN A 461 27.67 20.51 5.21
CA GLN A 461 27.72 21.87 5.78
C GLN A 461 26.54 22.15 6.72
N MET A 462 25.38 21.58 6.42
CA MET A 462 24.16 21.70 7.25
C MET A 462 24.12 20.69 8.41
N GLU A 463 25.12 19.80 8.51
CA GLU A 463 25.17 18.68 9.45
C GLU A 463 23.87 17.83 9.42
N ASP A 464 23.33 17.56 8.24
CA ASP A 464 22.03 16.88 8.09
C ASP A 464 21.99 15.53 8.82
N ALA A 465 23.03 14.70 8.69
CA ALA A 465 23.09 13.39 9.34
C ALA A 465 23.08 13.48 10.89
N LYS A 466 23.51 14.60 11.46
CA LYS A 466 23.50 14.83 12.91
C LYS A 466 22.10 15.16 13.44
N PHE A 467 21.28 15.83 12.65
CA PHE A 467 20.01 16.41 13.11
C PHE A 467 18.76 15.70 12.56
N ALA A 468 18.84 15.06 11.41
CA ALA A 468 17.66 14.61 10.67
C ALA A 468 16.90 13.43 11.30
N GLY A 469 17.58 12.57 12.06
CA GLY A 469 16.95 11.40 12.68
C GLY A 469 17.93 10.30 13.08
N ALA A 470 17.42 9.07 13.19
CA ALA A 470 18.21 7.89 13.54
C ALA A 470 17.77 6.68 12.70
N MET A 471 18.71 5.77 12.46
CA MET A 471 18.48 4.50 11.75
C MET A 471 18.44 3.35 12.76
N GLU A 472 17.39 2.55 12.69
CA GLU A 472 17.26 1.33 13.47
C GLU A 472 17.96 0.15 12.78
N ALA A 473 18.27 -0.89 13.56
CA ALA A 473 19.02 -2.06 13.06
C ALA A 473 18.29 -2.84 11.96
N ASN A 474 16.98 -2.67 11.82
CA ASN A 474 16.15 -3.31 10.80
C ASN A 474 15.96 -2.44 9.54
N GLY A 475 16.70 -1.34 9.40
CA GLY A 475 16.60 -0.44 8.25
C GLY A 475 15.43 0.56 8.32
N LEU A 476 14.79 0.71 9.48
CA LEU A 476 13.80 1.77 9.70
C LEU A 476 14.51 3.09 10.06
N PHE A 477 14.36 4.10 9.21
CA PHE A 477 14.77 5.46 9.56
C PHE A 477 13.63 6.20 10.26
N MET A 478 13.88 6.64 11.49
CA MET A 478 12.98 7.45 12.29
C MET A 478 13.43 8.92 12.28
N PRO A 479 12.63 9.85 11.73
CA PRO A 479 13.01 11.25 11.66
C PRO A 479 13.00 11.92 13.04
N ALA A 480 13.71 13.03 13.16
CA ALA A 480 13.73 13.86 14.35
C ALA A 480 12.41 14.62 14.58
N GLY A 481 12.35 15.38 15.68
CA GLY A 481 11.19 16.21 16.03
C GLY A 481 10.99 17.35 15.03
N ALA A 482 9.72 17.72 14.80
CA ALA A 482 9.35 18.86 13.97
C ALA A 482 9.63 20.22 14.62
N GLY A 483 9.55 21.29 13.82
CA GLY A 483 9.66 22.67 14.24
C GLY A 483 11.07 23.25 14.10
N PRO A 484 11.22 24.59 14.21
CA PRO A 484 12.51 25.27 14.19
C PRO A 484 13.46 24.69 15.25
N ASN A 485 14.70 24.39 14.87
CA ASN A 485 15.73 23.92 15.80
C ASN A 485 16.79 25.02 16.00
N PRO A 486 16.86 25.68 17.18
CA PRO A 486 17.85 26.71 17.47
C PRO A 486 19.32 26.25 17.38
N GLN A 487 19.58 24.95 17.39
CA GLN A 487 20.93 24.38 17.26
C GLN A 487 21.38 24.27 15.80
N ARG A 488 20.49 24.48 14.83
CA ARG A 488 20.81 24.44 13.40
C ARG A 488 21.00 25.84 12.83
N ALA A 489 21.77 25.91 11.74
CA ALA A 489 21.89 27.14 10.96
C ALA A 489 20.50 27.70 10.59
N TYR A 490 20.34 29.02 10.75
CA TYR A 490 19.10 29.77 10.52
C TYR A 490 17.91 29.36 11.40
N GLY A 491 18.12 28.54 12.44
CA GLY A 491 17.03 27.96 13.20
C GLY A 491 16.14 27.02 12.36
N THR A 492 16.69 26.42 11.29
CA THR A 492 15.92 25.56 10.39
C THR A 492 15.40 24.30 11.09
N ASN A 493 14.45 23.62 10.45
CA ASN A 493 13.87 22.36 10.94
C ASN A 493 14.90 21.23 10.92
N ASN A 494 14.60 20.10 11.56
CA ASN A 494 15.42 18.87 11.49
C ASN A 494 15.23 18.08 10.19
N VAL A 495 15.32 18.76 9.05
CA VAL A 495 15.27 18.20 7.69
C VAL A 495 16.67 17.80 7.21
N GLY A 496 16.78 17.05 6.11
CA GLY A 496 18.08 16.76 5.53
C GLY A 496 18.06 15.90 4.28
N ASP A 497 19.17 15.89 3.56
CA ASP A 497 19.45 15.01 2.41
C ASP A 497 20.50 13.97 2.81
N LEU A 498 20.10 12.70 2.86
CA LEU A 498 20.87 11.62 3.46
C LEU A 498 21.18 10.52 2.45
N LEU A 499 22.40 9.99 2.53
CA LEU A 499 22.86 8.80 1.84
C LEU A 499 22.67 7.60 2.78
N ILE A 500 21.76 6.70 2.45
CA ILE A 500 21.49 5.47 3.20
C ILE A 500 22.44 4.39 2.72
N LYS A 501 23.07 3.67 3.65
CA LYS A 501 24.04 2.61 3.36
C LYS A 501 23.59 1.30 4.01
N ALA A 502 23.61 0.23 3.24
CA ALA A 502 23.38 -1.13 3.71
C ALA A 502 24.59 -2.01 3.38
N ALA A 503 25.07 -2.77 4.35
CA ALA A 503 26.17 -3.72 4.16
C ALA A 503 25.70 -5.14 4.47
N VAL A 504 25.70 -6.00 3.45
CA VAL A 504 25.32 -7.41 3.53
C VAL A 504 26.58 -8.26 3.64
N LYS A 505 26.61 -9.19 4.61
CA LYS A 505 27.68 -10.18 4.71
C LYS A 505 27.37 -11.38 3.81
N ASP A 506 28.31 -11.71 2.94
CA ASP A 506 28.24 -12.88 2.07
C ASP A 506 29.47 -13.78 2.30
N GLY A 507 29.39 -14.66 3.31
CA GLY A 507 30.55 -15.41 3.79
C GLY A 507 31.62 -14.48 4.37
N GLY A 508 32.82 -14.50 3.78
CA GLY A 508 33.91 -13.61 4.17
C GLY A 508 33.88 -12.22 3.52
N ALA A 509 33.00 -12.00 2.54
CA ALA A 509 32.87 -10.72 1.84
C ALA A 509 31.76 -9.84 2.45
N THR A 510 31.89 -8.54 2.25
CA THR A 510 30.84 -7.56 2.51
C THR A 510 30.48 -6.88 1.20
N VAL A 511 29.21 -6.88 0.86
CA VAL A 511 28.68 -6.18 -0.33
C VAL A 511 27.81 -5.03 0.15
N GLU A 512 28.11 -3.83 -0.32
CA GLU A 512 27.43 -2.62 0.09
C GLU A 512 26.45 -2.14 -0.99
N GLY A 513 25.37 -1.51 -0.54
CA GLY A 513 24.39 -0.85 -1.38
C GLY A 513 24.00 0.49 -0.80
N GLU A 514 23.62 1.41 -1.68
CA GLU A 514 23.26 2.77 -1.31
C GLU A 514 21.85 3.13 -1.79
N GLY A 515 21.21 4.05 -1.07
CA GLY A 515 19.96 4.68 -1.42
C GLY A 515 19.93 6.12 -0.93
N ARG A 516 18.94 6.91 -1.38
CA ARG A 516 18.80 8.31 -0.99
C ARG A 516 17.54 8.53 -0.16
N LEU A 517 17.67 9.29 0.92
CA LEU A 517 16.56 9.68 1.77
C LEU A 517 16.50 11.21 1.89
N ILE A 518 15.33 11.77 1.60
CA ILE A 518 15.02 13.16 1.95
C ILE A 518 14.17 13.16 3.22
N VAL A 519 14.68 13.76 4.28
CA VAL A 519 13.89 14.10 5.47
C VAL A 519 13.34 15.50 5.28
N THR A 520 12.01 15.64 5.23
CA THR A 520 11.37 16.92 4.91
C THR A 520 10.28 17.31 5.92
N VAL A 521 9.62 18.43 5.66
CA VAL A 521 8.57 19.00 6.50
C VAL A 521 7.28 18.19 6.46
N GLN A 522 6.39 18.50 7.40
CA GLN A 522 5.09 17.85 7.53
C GLN A 522 4.17 18.21 6.36
N ARG A 523 3.09 17.44 6.24
CA ARG A 523 1.90 17.85 5.49
C ARG A 523 0.70 17.74 6.42
N TRP A 524 -0.23 18.69 6.30
CA TRP A 524 -1.45 18.73 7.12
C TRP A 524 -2.69 18.25 6.37
N ASN A 525 -2.65 18.31 5.04
CA ASN A 525 -3.66 17.72 4.18
C ASN A 525 -3.14 16.35 3.69
N ASP A 526 -3.72 15.27 4.20
CA ASP A 526 -3.39 13.90 3.82
C ASP A 526 -4.68 13.11 3.55
N PRO A 527 -5.31 13.32 2.39
CA PRO A 527 -6.53 12.62 2.05
C PRO A 527 -6.26 11.13 1.75
N PRO A 528 -7.30 10.29 1.72
CA PRO A 528 -7.19 8.86 1.43
C PRO A 528 -6.33 8.53 0.19
N ILE A 529 -6.53 9.23 -0.92
CA ILE A 529 -5.70 9.16 -2.13
C ILE A 529 -4.84 10.41 -2.19
N ARG A 530 -3.50 10.33 -2.15
CA ARG A 530 -2.58 11.49 -2.03
C ARG A 530 -2.49 12.37 -3.27
#